data_AF-A0A1B6HMI5-F1
#
_entry.id   AF-A0A1B6HMI5-F1
#
_cell.length_a   1.000
_cell.length_b   1.000
_cell.length_c   1.000
_cell.angle_alpha   90.00
_cell.angle_beta   90.00
_cell.angle_gamma   90.00
#
_symmetry.space_group_name_H-M   'P 1'
#
loop_
_entity.id
_entity.type
_entity.pdbx_description
1 polymer ?
#
loop_
_entity_poly.entity_id
_entity_poly.type
_entity_poly.pdbx_seq_one_letter_code
_entity_poly.pdbx_strand_id
1 'polypeptide(L)'
;AILAELALLSESLKNSSTSLVFADKLIHRSIRYLECLKEKPGTRVLEAQVAMREGCLASVKLNENPKIVSFNGEQLISSVISNLKKRMFTASSGAEIVKNEEFVEQLKVLEPEYWPTDIQPGFGQTQVEQLCKRFKLNINRAVTAYRDYLDNSRRVPDGLQ
;
A
#
# COMPACT_ATOMS: atom_id res chain seq x y z
N ALA A 1 5.46 12.41 -12.32
CA ALA A 1 5.60 11.96 -10.92
C ALA A 1 4.38 11.15 -10.48
N ILE A 2 3.18 11.74 -10.37
CA ILE A 2 1.95 11.04 -9.93
C ILE A 2 1.64 9.79 -10.76
N LEU A 3 1.58 9.91 -12.09
CA LEU A 3 1.29 8.76 -12.98
C LEU A 3 2.36 7.67 -12.93
N ALA A 4 3.62 8.03 -12.70
CA ALA A 4 4.71 7.07 -12.58
C ALA A 4 4.55 6.24 -11.29
N GLU A 5 4.23 6.90 -10.17
CA GLU A 5 3.95 6.20 -8.92
C GLU A 5 2.73 5.28 -9.05
N LEU A 6 1.66 5.73 -9.70
CA LEU A 6 0.47 4.89 -9.93
C LEU A 6 0.76 3.70 -10.85
N ALA A 7 1.63 3.87 -11.85
CA ALA A 7 2.06 2.78 -12.71
C ALA A 7 2.83 1.72 -11.92
N LEU A 8 3.80 2.14 -11.10
CA LEU A 8 4.58 1.26 -10.23
C LEU A 8 3.69 0.52 -9.22
N LEU A 9 2.75 1.23 -8.59
CA LEU A 9 1.79 0.65 -7.66
C LEU A 9 0.90 -0.37 -8.37
N SER A 10 0.37 -0.03 -9.55
CA SER A 10 -0.49 -0.92 -10.34
C SER A 10 0.24 -2.20 -10.75
N GLU A 11 1.49 -2.08 -11.19
CA GLU A 11 2.32 -3.23 -11.54
C GLU A 11 2.60 -4.12 -10.32
N SER A 12 2.97 -3.51 -9.19
CA SER A 12 3.25 -4.24 -7.94
C SER A 12 2.01 -4.97 -7.40
N LEU A 13 0.82 -4.36 -7.51
CA LEU A 13 -0.45 -4.96 -7.06
C LEU A 13 -1.00 -6.03 -8.02
N LYS A 14 -0.60 -6.02 -9.30
CA LYS A 14 -1.00 -7.04 -10.27
C LYS A 14 -0.20 -8.34 -10.14
N ASN A 15 0.94 -8.30 -9.45
CA ASN A 15 1.74 -9.49 -9.25
C ASN A 15 0.99 -10.50 -8.38
N SER A 16 0.86 -11.74 -8.86
CA SER A 16 0.09 -12.81 -8.21
C SER A 16 0.70 -13.29 -6.89
N SER A 17 1.98 -12.97 -6.65
CA SER A 17 2.69 -13.29 -5.40
C SER A 17 2.53 -12.22 -4.31
N THR A 18 1.85 -11.11 -4.59
CA THR A 18 1.70 -10.03 -3.62
C THR A 18 0.69 -10.43 -2.53
N SER A 19 1.19 -10.58 -1.31
CA SER A 19 0.34 -10.82 -0.14
C SER A 19 -0.53 -9.59 0.17
N LEU A 20 -1.59 -9.80 0.94
CA LEU A 20 -2.49 -8.72 1.32
C LEU A 20 -1.80 -7.66 2.19
N VAL A 21 -0.91 -8.09 3.09
CA VAL A 21 -0.13 -7.20 3.97
C VAL A 21 0.86 -6.39 3.12
N PHE A 22 1.51 -7.04 2.15
CA PHE A 22 2.44 -6.36 1.26
C PHE A 22 1.73 -5.35 0.35
N ALA A 23 0.55 -5.70 -0.18
CA ALA A 23 -0.31 -4.78 -0.94
C ALA A 23 -0.67 -3.54 -0.13
N ASP A 24 -1.09 -3.72 1.13
CA ASP A 24 -1.42 -2.61 2.03
C ASP A 24 -0.20 -1.72 2.33
N LYS A 25 0.97 -2.33 2.56
CA LYS A 25 2.24 -1.62 2.72
C LYS A 25 2.60 -0.79 1.47
N LEU A 26 2.40 -1.34 0.27
CA LEU A 26 2.66 -0.64 -0.99
C LEU A 26 1.74 0.57 -1.16
N ILE A 27 0.44 0.43 -0.86
CA ILE A 27 -0.51 1.55 -0.93
C ILE A 27 -0.13 2.65 0.07
N HIS A 28 0.22 2.29 1.31
CA HIS A 28 0.72 3.24 2.30
C HIS A 28 1.97 3.99 1.84
N ARG A 29 2.93 3.28 1.24
CA ARG A 29 4.15 3.88 0.70
C ARG A 29 3.83 4.89 -0.40
N SER A 30 2.97 4.51 -1.34
CA SER A 30 2.55 5.40 -2.43
C SER A 30 1.80 6.63 -1.93
N ILE A 31 0.94 6.49 -0.91
CA ILE A 31 0.29 7.64 -0.26
C ILE A 31 1.32 8.60 0.32
N ARG A 32 2.30 8.10 1.09
CA ARG A 32 3.37 8.95 1.67
C ARG A 32 4.17 9.68 0.59
N TYR A 33 4.48 9.01 -0.50
CA TYR A 33 5.18 9.63 -1.62
C TYR A 33 4.34 10.73 -2.28
N LEU A 34 3.05 10.50 -2.51
CA LEU A 34 2.13 11.49 -3.06
C LEU A 34 1.94 12.69 -2.11
N GLU A 35 1.91 12.47 -0.80
CA GLU A 35 1.89 13.55 0.20
C GLU A 35 3.16 14.41 0.11
N CYS A 36 4.33 13.79 -0.04
CA CYS A 36 5.59 14.51 -0.25
C CYS A 36 5.59 15.36 -1.53
N LEU A 37 4.89 14.94 -2.60
CA LEU A 37 4.76 15.74 -3.83
C LEU A 37 3.95 17.04 -3.63
N LYS A 38 3.16 17.16 -2.56
CA LYS A 38 2.49 18.44 -2.22
C LYS A 38 3.50 19.46 -1.71
N GLU A 39 4.48 19.01 -0.93
CA GLU A 39 5.53 19.88 -0.37
C GLU A 39 6.67 20.13 -1.36
N LYS A 40 7.04 19.10 -2.12
CA LYS A 40 8.16 19.11 -3.07
C LYS A 40 7.66 18.75 -4.46
N PRO A 41 7.33 19.75 -5.30
CA PRO A 41 6.89 19.50 -6.67
C PRO A 41 7.99 18.81 -7.47
N GLY A 42 7.59 17.84 -8.30
CA GLY A 42 8.54 17.11 -9.15
C GLY A 42 9.13 17.98 -10.26
N THR A 43 10.23 17.51 -10.87
CA THR A 43 11.04 18.26 -11.86
C THR A 43 10.20 18.89 -12.98
N ARG A 44 9.25 18.16 -13.57
CA ARG A 44 8.38 18.68 -14.64
C ARG A 44 7.43 19.79 -14.19
N VAL A 45 7.00 19.76 -12.92
CA VAL A 45 6.14 20.83 -12.36
C VAL A 45 6.98 22.07 -12.11
N LEU A 46 8.22 21.91 -11.65
CA LEU A 46 9.17 23.00 -11.49
C LEU A 46 9.52 23.65 -12.84
N GLU A 47 9.82 22.86 -13.87
CA GLU A 47 10.06 23.35 -15.23
C GLU A 47 8.87 24.16 -15.76
N ALA A 48 7.64 23.68 -15.54
CA ALA A 48 6.43 24.41 -15.92
C ALA A 48 6.27 25.73 -15.14
N GLN A 49 6.56 25.74 -13.83
CA GLN A 49 6.50 26.96 -13.01
C GLN A 49 7.55 28.00 -13.44
N VAL A 50 8.75 27.56 -13.81
CA VAL A 50 9.81 28.43 -14.35
C VAL A 50 9.37 29.02 -15.69
N ALA A 51 8.87 28.19 -16.60
CA ALA A 51 8.37 28.66 -17.90
C ALA A 51 7.20 29.63 -17.79
N MET A 52 6.31 29.43 -16.82
CA MET A 52 5.24 30.40 -16.51
C MET A 52 5.79 31.75 -16.05
N ARG A 53 6.87 31.75 -15.25
CA ARG A 53 7.53 32.99 -14.78
C ARG A 53 8.29 33.70 -15.91
N GLU A 54 8.94 32.94 -16.78
CA GLU A 54 9.72 33.47 -17.88
C GLU A 54 8.85 33.90 -19.08
N GLY A 55 7.58 33.48 -19.14
CA GLY A 55 6.65 33.80 -20.21
C GLY A 55 6.95 33.04 -21.52
N CYS A 56 7.87 32.09 -21.46
CA CYS A 56 8.26 31.24 -22.57
C CYS A 56 8.58 29.83 -22.08
N LEU A 57 8.13 28.83 -22.84
CA LEU A 57 8.53 27.44 -22.66
C LEU A 57 9.53 27.10 -23.77
N ALA A 58 10.80 26.99 -23.41
CA ALA A 58 11.93 26.84 -24.33
C ALA A 58 12.02 27.97 -25.37
N SER A 59 11.26 27.88 -26.47
CA SER A 59 11.25 28.86 -27.57
C SER A 59 9.85 29.41 -27.91
N VAL A 60 8.81 28.93 -27.22
CA VAL A 60 7.41 29.29 -27.48
C VAL A 60 6.92 30.30 -26.45
N LYS A 61 6.43 31.46 -26.90
CA LYS A 61 5.79 32.46 -26.03
C LYS A 61 4.46 31.95 -25.51
N LEU A 62 4.24 32.09 -24.22
CA LEU A 62 2.98 31.74 -23.57
C LEU A 62 2.01 32.92 -23.68
N ASN A 63 0.80 32.66 -24.17
CA ASN A 63 -0.28 33.64 -24.20
C ASN A 63 -1.33 33.26 -23.15
N GLU A 64 -1.78 34.23 -22.37
CA GLU A 64 -2.87 34.01 -21.42
C GLU A 64 -4.19 33.87 -22.17
N ASN A 65 -4.90 32.77 -21.94
CA ASN A 65 -6.25 32.56 -22.47
C ASN A 65 -7.23 32.46 -21.29
N PRO A 66 -8.13 33.43 -21.09
CA PRO A 66 -9.05 33.45 -19.95
C PRO A 66 -10.08 32.30 -19.97
N LYS A 67 -10.21 31.55 -21.08
CA LYS A 67 -11.03 30.33 -21.14
C LYS A 67 -10.34 29.10 -20.54
N ILE A 68 -9.02 29.16 -20.31
CA ILE A 68 -8.25 28.05 -19.74
C ILE A 68 -8.20 28.23 -18.22
N VAL A 69 -8.92 27.38 -17.51
CA VAL A 69 -8.91 27.34 -16.05
C VAL A 69 -7.57 26.77 -15.57
N SER A 70 -7.00 27.38 -14.53
CA SER A 70 -5.75 26.91 -13.92
C SER A 70 -5.91 25.51 -13.32
N PHE A 71 -4.91 24.66 -13.56
CA PHE A 71 -4.89 23.29 -13.06
C PHE A 71 -4.53 23.27 -11.56
N ASN A 72 -5.44 22.76 -10.72
CA ASN A 72 -5.18 22.61 -9.28
C ASN A 72 -4.48 21.27 -8.98
N GLY A 73 -3.15 21.30 -8.97
CA GLY A 73 -2.34 20.11 -8.69
C GLY A 73 -2.54 19.54 -7.28
N GLU A 74 -2.74 20.39 -6.28
CA GLU A 74 -2.97 19.94 -4.90
C GLU A 74 -4.31 19.22 -4.74
N GLN A 75 -5.35 19.72 -5.43
CA GLN A 75 -6.65 19.07 -5.47
C GLN A 75 -6.53 17.70 -6.13
N LEU A 76 -5.83 17.58 -7.27
CA LEU A 76 -5.60 16.28 -7.89
C LEU A 76 -4.90 15.31 -6.93
N ILE A 77 -3.79 15.73 -6.31
CA ILE A 77 -3.05 14.88 -5.37
C ILE A 77 -3.96 14.45 -4.21
N SER A 78 -4.74 15.38 -3.65
CA SER A 78 -5.65 15.09 -2.54
C SER A 78 -6.77 14.12 -2.96
N SER A 79 -7.32 14.28 -4.17
CA SER A 79 -8.31 13.36 -4.73
C SER A 79 -7.72 11.97 -4.98
N VAL A 80 -6.49 11.87 -5.49
CA VAL A 80 -5.81 10.59 -5.70
C VAL A 80 -5.55 9.89 -4.36
N ILE A 81 -5.01 10.61 -3.37
CA ILE A 81 -4.78 10.07 -2.02
C ILE A 81 -6.09 9.59 -1.40
N SER A 82 -7.16 10.37 -1.49
CA SER A 82 -8.48 9.96 -0.98
C SER A 82 -8.98 8.68 -1.65
N ASN A 83 -8.82 8.55 -2.97
CA ASN A 83 -9.19 7.33 -3.69
C ASN A 83 -8.32 6.13 -3.33
N LEU A 84 -7.02 6.31 -3.10
CA LEU A 84 -6.13 5.25 -2.62
C LEU A 84 -6.53 4.81 -1.22
N LYS A 85 -6.76 5.76 -0.30
CA LYS A 85 -7.25 5.48 1.07
C LYS A 85 -8.56 4.69 1.05
N LYS A 86 -9.49 5.01 0.13
CA LYS A 86 -10.75 4.27 -0.04
C LYS A 86 -10.59 2.80 -0.46
N ARG A 87 -9.47 2.44 -1.09
CA ARG A 87 -9.19 1.07 -1.52
C ARG A 87 -8.45 0.26 -0.47
N MET A 88 -8.04 0.88 0.62
CA MET A 88 -7.43 0.19 1.75
C MET A 88 -8.50 -0.51 2.57
N PHE A 89 -8.13 -1.60 3.24
CA PHE A 89 -9.01 -2.27 4.19
C PHE A 89 -9.42 -1.35 5.35
N THR A 90 -8.62 -0.32 5.64
CA THR A 90 -8.87 0.70 6.67
C THR A 90 -9.83 1.83 6.22
N ALA A 91 -10.41 1.74 5.02
CA ALA A 91 -11.26 2.79 4.42
C ALA A 91 -12.65 2.95 5.05
N SER A 92 -13.10 1.99 5.84
CA SER A 92 -14.46 1.98 6.39
C SER A 92 -14.66 3.06 7.45
N SER A 93 -15.89 3.31 7.91
CA SER A 93 -16.15 4.26 8.99
C SER A 93 -15.88 3.66 10.38
N GLY A 94 -15.10 4.34 11.22
CA GLY A 94 -15.00 4.13 12.67
C GLY A 94 -14.69 2.69 13.11
N ALA A 95 -15.71 1.95 13.56
CA ALA A 95 -15.57 0.61 14.12
C ALA A 95 -15.09 -0.45 13.12
N GLU A 96 -15.30 -0.26 11.82
CA GLU A 96 -14.82 -1.19 10.79
C GLU A 96 -13.34 -0.98 10.47
N ILE A 97 -12.80 0.24 10.64
CA ILE A 97 -11.36 0.51 10.49
C ILE A 97 -10.58 -0.36 11.48
N VAL A 98 -10.97 -0.31 12.75
CA VAL A 98 -10.30 -1.04 13.84
C VAL A 98 -10.31 -2.54 13.57
N LYS A 99 -11.43 -3.10 13.08
CA LYS A 99 -11.55 -4.52 12.73
C LYS A 99 -10.70 -4.93 11.52
N ASN A 100 -10.43 -3.99 10.62
CA ASN A 100 -9.65 -4.24 9.41
C ASN A 100 -8.14 -4.00 9.65
N GLU A 101 -7.77 -3.07 10.52
CA GLU A 101 -6.40 -2.95 11.04
C GLU A 101 -6.03 -4.20 11.84
N GLU A 102 -6.89 -4.64 12.75
CA GLU A 102 -6.69 -5.89 13.51
C GLU A 102 -6.56 -7.10 12.58
N PHE A 103 -7.30 -7.11 11.46
CA PHE A 103 -7.19 -8.16 10.45
C PHE A 103 -5.84 -8.15 9.71
N VAL A 104 -5.33 -6.97 9.34
CA VAL A 104 -4.00 -6.86 8.74
C VAL A 104 -2.91 -7.30 9.72
N GLU A 105 -3.02 -6.93 11.00
CA GLU A 105 -2.12 -7.42 12.05
C GLU A 105 -2.18 -8.94 12.23
N GLN A 106 -3.38 -9.53 12.17
CA GLN A 106 -3.55 -10.98 12.20
C GLN A 106 -2.85 -11.66 11.01
N LEU A 107 -2.89 -11.04 9.82
CA LEU A 107 -2.23 -11.57 8.62
C LEU A 107 -0.71 -11.44 8.65
N LYS A 108 -0.15 -10.44 9.32
CA LYS A 108 1.33 -10.28 9.46
C LYS A 108 1.99 -11.48 10.12
N VAL A 109 1.27 -12.18 10.99
CA VAL A 109 1.74 -13.41 11.64
C VAL A 109 2.03 -14.52 10.63
N LEU A 110 1.45 -14.49 9.44
CA LEU A 110 1.73 -15.46 8.39
C LEU A 110 2.98 -15.11 7.55
N GLU A 111 3.58 -13.94 7.76
CA GLU A 111 4.72 -13.46 6.98
C GLU A 111 6.02 -13.51 7.79
N PRO A 112 6.99 -14.35 7.39
CA PRO A 112 8.27 -14.50 8.11
C PRO A 112 9.05 -13.19 8.30
N GLU A 113 8.86 -12.22 7.39
CA GLU A 113 9.49 -10.90 7.48
C GLU A 113 9.09 -10.11 8.73
N TYR A 114 7.95 -10.42 9.34
CA TYR A 114 7.42 -9.73 10.52
C TYR A 114 7.66 -10.48 11.82
N TRP A 115 8.35 -11.63 11.78
CA TRP A 115 8.59 -12.43 12.97
C TRP A 115 9.76 -11.89 13.80
N PRO A 116 9.68 -11.99 15.14
CA PRO A 116 10.80 -11.66 16.01
C PRO A 116 11.97 -12.63 15.81
N THR A 117 13.19 -12.17 16.09
CA THR A 117 14.42 -12.99 15.98
C THR A 117 14.41 -14.20 16.91
N ASP A 118 13.73 -14.09 18.06
CA ASP A 118 13.49 -15.18 19.01
C ASP A 118 12.01 -15.58 18.97
N ILE A 119 11.71 -16.62 18.19
CA ILE A 119 10.34 -17.09 17.97
C ILE A 119 9.97 -18.04 19.11
N GLN A 120 9.06 -17.59 19.97
CA GLN A 120 8.46 -18.45 20.97
C GLN A 120 7.54 -19.48 20.29
N PRO A 121 7.46 -20.74 20.76
CA PRO A 121 6.63 -21.79 20.14
C PRO A 121 5.13 -21.48 20.02
N GLY A 122 4.65 -20.48 20.78
CA GLY A 122 3.26 -20.00 20.74
C GLY A 122 3.07 -18.67 19.98
N PHE A 123 4.10 -18.14 19.33
CA PHE A 123 4.03 -16.85 18.64
C PHE A 123 2.96 -16.87 17.56
N GLY A 124 1.95 -16.01 17.65
CA GLY A 124 0.95 -15.86 16.60
C GLY A 124 -0.22 -16.84 16.64
N GLN A 125 -0.26 -17.78 17.61
CA GLN A 125 -1.32 -18.79 17.67
C GLN A 125 -2.71 -18.16 17.80
N THR A 126 -2.87 -17.17 18.69
CA THR A 126 -4.15 -16.45 18.88
C THR A 126 -4.65 -15.82 17.60
N GLN A 127 -3.75 -15.22 16.82
CA GLN A 127 -4.06 -14.58 15.55
C GLN A 127 -4.48 -15.61 14.50
N VAL A 128 -3.79 -16.76 14.43
CA VAL A 128 -4.17 -17.87 13.54
C VAL A 128 -5.54 -18.45 13.93
N GLU A 129 -5.84 -18.59 15.22
CA GLU A 129 -7.15 -19.03 15.69
C GLU A 129 -8.26 -18.04 15.31
N GLN A 130 -8.00 -16.73 15.43
CA GLN A 130 -8.93 -15.67 15.01
C GLN A 130 -9.17 -15.70 13.48
N LEU A 131 -8.11 -15.87 12.68
CA LEU A 131 -8.23 -16.04 11.22
C LEU A 131 -9.04 -17.30 10.88
N CYS A 132 -8.79 -18.42 11.56
CA CYS A 132 -9.53 -19.65 11.35
C CYS A 132 -11.02 -19.49 11.67
N LYS A 133 -11.37 -18.78 12.75
CA LYS A 133 -12.76 -18.45 13.07
C LYS A 133 -13.40 -17.58 11.98
N ARG A 134 -12.67 -16.58 11.46
CA ARG A 134 -13.16 -15.68 10.41
C ARG A 134 -13.41 -16.39 9.08
N PHE A 135 -12.50 -17.28 8.68
CA PHE A 135 -12.58 -18.04 7.44
C PHE A 135 -13.31 -19.38 7.58
N LYS A 136 -13.82 -19.71 8.77
CA LYS A 136 -14.49 -20.99 9.08
C LYS A 136 -13.60 -22.21 8.76
N LEU A 137 -12.32 -22.12 9.11
CA LEU A 137 -11.33 -23.19 8.94
C LEU A 137 -11.21 -24.06 10.19
N ASN A 138 -10.65 -25.26 10.03
CA ASN A 138 -10.37 -26.15 11.15
C ASN A 138 -9.20 -25.61 11.98
N ILE A 139 -9.50 -25.10 13.17
CA ILE A 139 -8.55 -24.46 14.08
C ILE A 139 -7.40 -25.40 14.45
N ASN A 140 -7.72 -26.63 14.88
CA ASN A 140 -6.70 -27.59 15.35
C ASN A 140 -5.70 -27.95 14.24
N ARG A 141 -6.21 -28.17 13.02
CA ARG A 141 -5.38 -28.44 11.85
C ARG A 141 -4.49 -27.25 11.48
N ALA A 142 -5.07 -26.04 11.49
CA ALA A 142 -4.35 -24.83 11.12
C ALA A 142 -3.28 -24.44 12.14
N VAL A 143 -3.55 -24.56 13.45
CA VAL A 143 -2.57 -24.31 14.50
C VAL A 143 -1.41 -25.30 14.43
N THR A 144 -1.70 -26.58 14.18
CA THR A 144 -0.64 -27.60 14.02
C THR A 144 0.22 -27.28 12.79
N ALA A 145 -0.41 -27.03 11.63
CA ALA A 145 0.31 -26.68 10.41
C ALA A 145 1.11 -25.37 10.53
N TYR A 146 0.63 -24.40 11.32
CA TYR A 146 1.35 -23.16 11.58
C TYR A 146 2.55 -23.37 12.51
N ARG A 147 2.46 -24.25 13.52
CA ARG A 147 3.63 -24.64 14.32
C ARG A 147 4.66 -25.38 13.47
N ASP A 148 4.21 -26.29 12.63
CA ASP A 148 5.09 -26.94 11.65
C ASP A 148 5.73 -25.90 10.71
N TYR A 149 4.99 -24.86 10.31
CA TYR A 149 5.53 -23.77 9.50
C TYR A 149 6.60 -22.97 10.25
N LEU A 150 6.36 -22.62 11.52
CA LEU A 150 7.35 -21.94 12.39
C LEU A 150 8.63 -22.77 12.55
N ASP A 151 8.50 -24.08 12.76
CA ASP A 151 9.64 -24.99 12.92
C ASP A 151 10.37 -25.21 11.58
N ASN A 152 9.64 -25.26 10.47
CA ASN A 152 10.15 -25.50 9.12
C ASN A 152 10.50 -24.23 8.34
N SER A 153 10.53 -23.05 8.96
CA SER A 153 10.83 -21.74 8.34
C SER A 153 12.16 -21.61 7.56
N ARG A 154 12.90 -22.73 7.38
CA ARG A 154 14.05 -22.88 6.48
C ARG A 154 13.80 -23.81 5.28
N ARG A 155 12.62 -24.39 5.10
CA ARG A 155 12.23 -25.21 3.95
C ARG A 155 10.80 -24.89 3.56
N VAL A 156 10.64 -24.41 2.32
CA VAL A 156 9.34 -24.34 1.65
C VAL A 156 8.73 -25.75 1.70
N PRO A 157 7.48 -25.94 2.15
CA PRO A 157 6.86 -27.27 2.21
C PRO A 157 6.78 -27.89 0.81
N ASP A 158 7.20 -29.17 0.67
CA ASP A 158 7.28 -29.94 -0.58
C ASP A 158 5.89 -30.33 -1.15
N GLY A 159 5.04 -29.33 -1.39
CA GLY A 159 3.75 -29.48 -2.08
C GLY A 159 3.38 -28.28 -2.97
N LEU A 160 4.31 -27.36 -3.19
CA LEU A 160 4.18 -26.17 -4.03
C LEU A 160 5.42 -25.98 -4.95
N GLN A 161 6.03 -27.09 -5.40
CA GLN A 161 6.93 -27.10 -6.56
C GLN A 161 6.19 -27.56 -7.81
#